data_AF-A0A968VU04-F1
#
_entry.id   AF-A0A968VU04-F1
#
_cell.length_a   1.000
_cell.length_b   1.000
_cell.length_c   1.000
_cell.angle_alpha   90.00
_cell.angle_beta   90.00
_cell.angle_gamma   90.00
#
_symmetry.space_group_name_H-M   'P 1'
#
loop_
_entity.id
_entity.type
_entity.pdbx_description
1 polymer ?
#
loop_
_entity_poly.entity_id
_entity_poly.type
_entity_poly.pdbx_seq_one_letter_code
_entity_poly.pdbx_strand_id
1 'polypeptide(L)'
;MALRELKTLDEAKSSFMILINHELKTPLTAMVSFLGLLQETKLDDEQLKYVSRISQSADRLHALINDSLELVSAETGVMPIKMTSINLKKLTGEVIKSMRSH
;
A
#
# COMPACT_ATOMS: atom_id res chain seq x y z
N MET A 1 -15.90 -26.21 -22.45
CA MET A 1 -14.43 -26.27 -22.29
C MET A 1 -13.86 -24.87 -22.15
N ALA A 2 -14.03 -23.99 -23.14
CA ALA A 2 -13.59 -22.59 -23.13
C ALA A 2 -13.96 -21.76 -21.87
N LEU A 3 -15.17 -21.88 -21.33
CA LEU A 3 -15.57 -21.14 -20.12
C LEU A 3 -14.77 -21.56 -18.86
N ARG A 4 -14.39 -22.83 -18.76
CA ARG A 4 -13.55 -23.32 -17.65
C ARG A 4 -12.12 -22.83 -17.79
N GLU A 5 -11.57 -22.86 -19.01
CA GLU A 5 -10.23 -22.33 -19.31
C GLU A 5 -10.13 -20.83 -19.01
N LEU A 6 -11.14 -20.06 -19.40
CA LEU A 6 -11.21 -18.63 -19.10
C LEU A 6 -11.22 -18.37 -17.59
N LYS A 7 -12.04 -19.11 -16.83
CA LYS A 7 -12.11 -18.98 -15.37
C LYS A 7 -10.78 -19.33 -14.70
N THR A 8 -10.11 -20.39 -15.13
CA THR A 8 -8.80 -20.77 -14.58
C THR A 8 -7.72 -19.74 -14.87
N LEU A 9 -7.79 -19.07 -16.03
CA LEU A 9 -6.88 -18.00 -16.39
C LEU A 9 -7.08 -16.76 -15.50
N ASP A 10 -8.34 -16.38 -15.25
CA ASP A 10 -8.67 -15.25 -14.37
C ASP A 10 -8.23 -15.49 -12.92
N GLU A 11 -8.41 -16.72 -12.42
CA GLU A 11 -7.93 -17.13 -11.09
C GLU A 11 -6.40 -17.10 -10.99
N ALA A 12 -5.70 -17.56 -12.04
CA ALA A 12 -4.24 -17.53 -12.11
C ALA A 12 -3.70 -16.09 -12.17
N LYS A 13 -4.31 -15.23 -12.99
CA LYS A 13 -3.98 -13.79 -13.07
C LYS A 13 -4.13 -13.13 -11.70
N SER A 14 -5.26 -13.36 -11.03
CA SER A 14 -5.54 -12.77 -9.72
C SER A 14 -4.54 -13.23 -8.65
N SER A 15 -4.25 -14.54 -8.62
CA SER A 15 -3.28 -15.12 -7.69
C SER A 15 -1.87 -14.57 -7.92
N PHE A 16 -1.47 -14.42 -9.18
CA PHE A 16 -0.19 -13.80 -9.54
C PHE A 16 -0.10 -12.35 -9.05
N MET A 17 -1.14 -11.55 -9.26
CA MET A 17 -1.14 -10.14 -8.82
C MET A 17 -1.11 -10.00 -7.29
N ILE A 18 -1.81 -10.87 -6.55
CA ILE A 18 -1.75 -10.90 -5.09
C ILE A 18 -0.33 -11.20 -4.61
N LEU A 19 0.30 -12.22 -5.21
CA LEU A 19 1.67 -12.62 -4.87
C LEU A 19 2.65 -11.47 -5.10
N ILE A 20 2.62 -10.84 -6.29
CA ILE A 20 3.52 -9.73 -6.61
C ILE A 20 3.33 -8.55 -5.66
N ASN A 21 2.09 -8.18 -5.35
CA ASN A 21 1.83 -7.07 -4.42
C ASN A 21 2.40 -7.36 -3.02
N HIS A 22 2.28 -8.59 -2.52
CA HIS A 22 2.89 -8.99 -1.25
C HIS A 22 4.42 -8.90 -1.30
N GLU A 23 5.03 -9.41 -2.38
CA GLU A 23 6.49 -9.37 -2.57
C GLU A 23 7.03 -7.96 -2.77
N LEU A 24 6.24 -7.01 -3.32
CA LEU A 24 6.63 -5.60 -3.44
C LEU A 24 6.51 -4.83 -2.12
N LYS A 25 5.55 -5.21 -1.26
CA LYS A 25 5.32 -4.55 0.03
C LYS A 25 6.52 -4.70 0.98
N THR A 26 7.13 -5.87 1.00
CA THR A 26 8.28 -6.18 1.86
C THR A 26 9.49 -5.26 1.61
N PRO A 27 10.06 -5.16 0.39
CA PRO A 27 11.18 -4.27 0.11
C PRO A 27 10.80 -2.79 0.27
N LEU A 28 9.57 -2.41 -0.05
CA LEU A 28 9.10 -1.04 0.19
C LEU A 28 9.08 -0.68 1.68
N THR A 29 8.58 -1.59 2.52
CA THR A 29 8.55 -1.41 3.98
C THR A 29 9.97 -1.26 4.54
N ALA A 30 10.93 -2.05 4.02
CA ALA A 30 12.34 -1.90 4.39
C ALA A 30 12.91 -0.53 3.98
N MET A 31 12.64 -0.07 2.75
CA MET A 31 13.06 1.26 2.29
C MET A 31 12.50 2.39 3.14
N VAL A 32 11.20 2.36 3.48
CA VAL A 32 10.57 3.35 4.37
C VAL A 32 11.20 3.32 5.76
N SER A 33 11.49 2.12 6.29
CA SER A 33 12.14 1.96 7.60
C SER A 33 13.54 2.56 7.60
N PHE A 34 14.35 2.29 6.58
CA PHE A 34 15.70 2.87 6.46
C PHE A 34 15.69 4.38 6.23
N LEU A 35 14.70 4.91 5.48
CA LEU A 35 14.50 6.35 5.37
C LEU A 35 14.19 6.98 6.73
N GLY A 36 13.34 6.35 7.54
CA GLY A 36 13.05 6.79 8.91
C GLY A 36 14.31 6.82 9.78
N LEU A 37 15.13 5.77 9.74
CA LEU A 37 16.40 5.74 10.46
C LEU A 37 17.38 6.82 9.95
N LEU A 38 17.42 7.07 8.65
CA LEU A 38 18.27 8.10 8.06
C LEU A 38 17.85 9.51 8.49
N GLN A 39 16.54 9.75 8.64
CA GLN A 39 15.99 11.00 9.17
C GLN A 39 16.37 11.28 10.63
N GLU A 40 16.73 10.25 11.40
CA GLU A 40 17.23 10.39 12.78
C GLU A 40 18.74 10.77 12.84
N THR A 41 19.42 10.84 11.69
CA THR A 41 20.83 11.23 11.60
C THR A 41 21.01 12.72 11.28
N LYS A 42 22.26 13.23 11.36
CA LYS A 42 22.58 14.57 10.88
C LYS A 42 22.63 14.57 9.34
N LEU A 43 21.66 15.25 8.74
CA LEU A 43 21.56 15.46 7.30
C LEU A 43 21.84 16.92 6.96
N ASP A 44 22.53 17.16 5.86
CA ASP A 44 22.62 18.50 5.25
C ASP A 44 21.35 18.86 4.45
N ASP A 45 21.25 20.11 4.00
CA ASP A 45 20.08 20.62 3.27
C ASP A 45 19.80 19.88 1.95
N GLU A 46 20.83 19.33 1.31
CA GLU A 46 20.68 18.59 0.05
C GLU A 46 20.20 17.17 0.31
N GLN A 47 20.78 16.51 1.32
CA GLN A 47 20.37 15.21 1.82
C GLN A 47 18.92 15.23 2.32
N LEU A 48 18.50 16.27 3.04
CA LEU A 48 17.10 16.45 3.45
C LEU A 48 16.14 16.50 2.25
N LYS A 49 16.52 17.18 1.17
CA LYS A 49 15.71 17.21 -0.07
C LYS A 49 15.65 15.83 -0.72
N TYR A 50 16.74 15.07 -0.73
CA TYR A 50 16.74 13.70 -1.25
C TYR A 50 15.85 12.78 -0.43
N VAL A 51 16.01 12.77 0.89
CA VAL A 51 15.18 11.97 1.79
C VAL A 51 13.69 12.31 1.63
N SER A 52 13.35 13.60 1.55
CA SER A 52 11.96 14.04 1.32
C SER A 52 11.40 13.52 -0.02
N ARG A 53 12.18 13.60 -1.10
CA ARG A 53 11.78 13.10 -2.43
C ARG A 53 11.60 11.59 -2.46
N ILE A 54 12.51 10.84 -1.82
CA ILE A 54 12.42 9.39 -1.75
C ILE A 54 11.20 8.99 -0.90
N SER A 55 10.96 9.67 0.24
CA SER A 55 9.77 9.44 1.07
C SER A 55 8.48 9.63 0.28
N GLN A 56 8.32 10.77 -0.42
CA GLN A 56 7.14 10.98 -1.28
C GLN A 56 6.99 9.92 -2.38
N SER A 57 8.10 9.43 -2.92
CA SER A 57 8.07 8.39 -3.95
C SER A 57 7.67 7.03 -3.36
N ALA A 58 8.15 6.71 -2.16
CA ALA A 58 7.75 5.52 -1.41
C ALA A 58 6.26 5.54 -1.06
N ASP A 59 5.73 6.69 -0.62
CA ASP A 59 4.30 6.85 -0.33
C ASP A 59 3.44 6.65 -1.58
N ARG A 60 3.85 7.23 -2.71
CA ARG A 60 3.17 7.03 -4.01
C ARG A 60 3.20 5.57 -4.45
N LEU A 61 4.35 4.90 -4.30
CA LEU A 61 4.47 3.49 -4.65
C LEU A 61 3.60 2.61 -3.73
N HIS A 62 3.53 2.95 -2.44
CA HIS A 62 2.67 2.25 -1.50
C HIS A 62 1.19 2.38 -1.88
N ALA A 63 0.76 3.58 -2.28
CA ALA A 63 -0.60 3.80 -2.79
C ALA A 63 -0.88 2.96 -4.04
N LEU A 64 0.02 2.95 -5.03
CA LEU A 64 -0.13 2.15 -6.25
C LEU A 64 -0.24 0.64 -5.98
N ILE A 65 0.57 0.12 -5.05
CA ILE A 65 0.51 -1.29 -4.63
C ILE A 65 -0.86 -1.59 -3.99
N ASN A 66 -1.33 -0.72 -3.09
CA ASN A 66 -2.64 -0.89 -2.47
C ASN A 66 -3.79 -0.84 -3.50
N ASP A 67 -3.79 0.16 -4.38
CA ASP A 67 -4.81 0.31 -5.42
C ASP A 67 -4.84 -0.92 -6.36
N SER A 68 -3.67 -1.47 -6.69
CA SER A 68 -3.56 -2.69 -7.48
C SER A 68 -4.20 -3.90 -6.76
N LEU A 69 -4.00 -4.02 -5.45
CA LEU A 69 -4.59 -5.10 -4.67
C LEU A 69 -6.13 -4.94 -4.53
N GLU A 70 -6.60 -3.71 -4.37
CA GLU A 70 -8.04 -3.39 -4.33
C GLU A 70 -8.72 -3.77 -5.66
N LEU A 71 -8.08 -3.46 -6.79
CA LEU A 71 -8.57 -3.86 -8.11
C LEU A 71 -8.72 -5.38 -8.23
N VAL A 72 -7.70 -6.14 -7.80
CA VAL A 72 -7.75 -7.62 -7.83
C VAL A 72 -8.84 -8.16 -6.91
N SER A 73 -9.01 -7.55 -5.73
CA SER A 73 -10.06 -7.93 -4.79
C SER A 73 -11.47 -7.65 -5.34
N ALA A 74 -11.63 -6.55 -6.08
CA ALA A 74 -12.88 -6.20 -6.75
C ALA A 74 -13.17 -7.14 -7.94
N GLU A 75 -12.18 -7.46 -8.78
CA GLU A 75 -12.32 -8.39 -9.92
C GLU A 75 -12.69 -9.80 -9.47
N THR A 76 -12.16 -10.28 -8.34
CA THR A 76 -12.44 -11.62 -7.81
C THR A 76 -13.75 -11.71 -7.03
N GLY A 77 -14.38 -10.57 -6.71
CA GLY A 77 -15.52 -10.50 -5.79
C GLY A 77 -15.19 -10.89 -4.34
N VAL A 78 -13.90 -11.10 -4.04
CA VAL A 78 -13.39 -11.46 -2.72
C VAL A 78 -12.86 -10.20 -2.05
N MET A 79 -13.75 -9.28 -1.68
CA MET A 79 -13.42 -8.28 -0.67
C MET A 79 -13.98 -8.78 0.67
N PRO A 80 -13.18 -9.45 1.52
CA PRO A 80 -13.67 -9.93 2.80
C PRO A 80 -14.01 -8.71 3.67
N ILE A 81 -15.30 -8.41 3.81
CA ILE A 81 -15.79 -7.38 4.74
C ILE A 81 -15.52 -7.86 6.15
N LYS A 82 -14.54 -7.27 6.82
CA LYS A 82 -14.23 -7.58 8.20
C LYS A 82 -15.09 -6.72 9.11
N MET A 83 -16.18 -7.29 9.63
CA MET A 83 -17.01 -6.63 10.64
C MET A 83 -16.27 -6.63 11.98
N THR A 84 -15.95 -5.43 12.47
CA THR A 84 -15.24 -5.23 13.75
C THR A 84 -15.85 -4.05 14.49
N SER A 85 -15.84 -4.10 15.83
CA SER A 85 -16.19 -2.96 16.65
C SER A 85 -15.17 -1.83 16.42
N ILE A 86 -15.65 -0.62 16.17
CA ILE A 86 -14.80 0.56 15.98
C ILE A 86 -15.16 1.64 16.99
N ASN A 87 -14.15 2.39 17.43
CA ASN A 87 -14.37 3.60 18.20
C ASN A 87 -14.50 4.80 17.25
N LEU A 88 -15.73 5.22 17.00
CA LEU A 88 -16.07 6.34 16.11
C LEU A 88 -15.34 7.64 16.47
N LYS A 89 -15.16 7.94 17.76
CA LYS A 89 -14.45 9.15 18.22
C LYS A 89 -12.96 9.10 17.85
N LYS A 90 -12.34 7.93 17.99
CA LYS A 90 -10.94 7.73 17.61
C LYS A 90 -10.77 7.84 16.09
N LEU A 91 -11.61 7.15 15.32
CA LEU A 91 -11.54 7.13 13.87
C LEU A 91 -11.71 8.54 13.27
N THR A 92 -12.73 9.28 13.72
CA THR A 92 -12.96 10.66 13.26
C THR A 92 -11.81 11.60 13.62
N GLY A 93 -11.19 11.42 14.79
CA GLY A 93 -9.99 12.17 15.18
C GLY A 93 -8.79 11.91 14.27
N GLU A 94 -8.55 10.65 13.89
CA GLU A 94 -7.49 10.25 12.96
C GLU A 94 -7.71 10.84 11.55
N VAL A 95 -8.94 10.78 11.04
CA VAL A 95 -9.30 11.37 9.73
C VAL A 95 -9.06 12.89 9.72
N ILE A 96 -9.51 13.61 10.76
CA ILE A 96 -9.31 15.06 10.84
C ILE A 96 -7.82 15.41 10.89
N LYS A 97 -7.00 14.62 11.60
CA LYS A 97 -5.55 14.84 11.67
C LYS A 97 -4.89 14.64 10.30
N SER A 98 -5.27 13.58 9.59
CA SER A 98 -4.77 13.28 8.23
C SER A 98 -5.12 14.38 7.22
N MET A 99 -6.34 14.93 7.28
CA MET A 99 -6.75 16.03 6.38
C MET A 99 -6.06 17.36 6.66
N ARG A 100 -5.44 17.54 7.82
CA ARG A 100 -4.67 18.75 8.17
C ARG A 100 -3.18 18.65 7.85
N SER A 101 -2.68 17.45 7.56
CA SER A 101 -1.27 17.23 7.18
C SER A 101 -1.04 17.22 5.66
N HIS A 102 -2.08 17.51 4.88
CA HIS A 102 -2.01 17.88 3.47
C HIS A 102 -2.26 19.38 3.34
#